data_AF-A0A2V7NUF8-F1
#
_entry.id   AF-A0A2V7NUF8-F1
#
_cell.length_a   1.000
_cell.length_b   1.000
_cell.length_c   1.000
_cell.angle_alpha   90.00
_cell.angle_beta   90.00
_cell.angle_gamma   90.00
#
_symmetry.space_group_name_H-M   'P 1'
#
loop_
_entity.id
_entity.type
_entity.pdbx_description
1 polymer ?
#
loop_
_entity_poly.entity_id
_entity_poly.type
_entity_poly.pdbx_seq_one_letter_code
_entity_poly.pdbx_strand_id
1 'polypeptide(L)' 'AEDELFYVVRGRFRMEFRDRAVWVEQGEFIIVPRGVEHRPVADQEAEVMLFEPATTLNTGTVRNERTVERLERI' A
#
# COMPACT_ATOMS: atom_id res chain seq x y z
N ALA A 1 1.41 11.01 -8.83
CA ALA A 1 0.82 10.59 -7.54
C ALA A 1 -0.64 10.30 -7.84
N GLU A 2 -1.05 9.07 -7.60
CA GLU A 2 -2.41 8.57 -7.85
C GLU A 2 -2.90 7.95 -6.53
N ASP A 3 -4.15 7.50 -6.48
CA ASP A 3 -4.70 6.86 -5.28
C ASP A 3 -4.14 5.43 -5.15
N GLU A 4 -4.02 4.95 -3.91
CA GLU A 4 -3.53 3.60 -3.59
C GLU A 4 -4.62 2.80 -2.90
N LEU A 5 -4.73 1.50 -3.20
CA LEU A 5 -5.67 0.60 -2.53
C LEU A 5 -4.93 -0.55 -1.85
N PHE A 6 -5.24 -0.76 -0.57
CA PHE A 6 -4.72 -1.86 0.24
C PHE A 6 -5.89 -2.80 0.56
N TYR A 7 -5.82 -4.05 0.12
CA TYR A 7 -6.79 -5.10 0.45
C TYR A 7 -6.15 -6.19 1.32
N VAL A 8 -6.75 -6.52 2.46
CA VAL A 8 -6.19 -7.49 3.40
C VAL A 8 -6.64 -8.90 3.02
N VAL A 9 -5.70 -9.72 2.55
CA VAL A 9 -5.93 -11.13 2.20
C VAL A 9 -5.95 -12.00 3.45
N ARG A 10 -5.02 -11.76 4.39
CA ARG A 10 -4.93 -12.49 5.67
C ARG A 10 -4.43 -11.58 6.78
N GLY A 11 -4.93 -11.78 8.00
CA GLY A 11 -4.52 -11.00 9.16
C GLY A 11 -5.22 -9.64 9.21
N ARG A 12 -4.54 -8.63 9.77
CA ARG A 12 -5.04 -7.25 9.82
C ARG A 12 -3.89 -6.28 10.04
N PHE A 13 -4.10 -5.03 9.69
CA PHE A 13 -3.16 -3.96 10.02
C PHE A 13 -3.90 -2.67 10.35
N ARG A 14 -3.19 -1.72 10.94
CA ARG A 14 -3.67 -0.38 11.21
C ARG A 14 -3.05 0.60 10.25
N MET A 15 -3.88 1.29 9.46
CA MET A 15 -3.45 2.42 8.67
C MET A 15 -3.40 3.67 9.56
N GLU A 16 -2.19 4.17 9.82
CA GLU A 16 -2.00 5.43 10.54
C GLU A 16 -1.92 6.60 9.59
N PHE A 17 -2.72 7.62 9.87
CA PHE A 17 -2.65 8.95 9.29
C PHE A 17 -2.15 9.93 10.36
N ARG A 18 -1.87 11.18 9.98
CA ARG A 18 -1.41 12.19 10.94
C ARG A 18 -2.42 12.48 12.06
N ASP A 19 -3.71 12.39 11.76
CA ASP A 19 -4.82 12.78 12.63
C ASP A 19 -5.56 11.60 13.25
N ARG A 20 -5.45 10.40 12.65
CA ARG A 20 -6.24 9.23 13.06
C ARG A 20 -5.56 7.92 12.69
N ALA A 21 -6.11 6.83 13.19
CA ALA A 21 -5.74 5.49 12.76
C ALA A 21 -6.98 4.65 12.46
N VAL A 22 -6.90 3.80 11.44
CA VAL A 22 -8.00 2.95 10.96
C VAL A 22 -7.52 1.52 10.93
N TRP A 23 -8.21 0.61 11.62
CA TRP A 23 -7.99 -0.82 11.45
C TRP A 23 -8.60 -1.29 10.13
N VAL A 24 -7.87 -2.11 9.40
CA VAL A 24 -8.34 -2.80 8.19
C VAL A 24 -8.25 -4.28 8.48
N GLU A 25 -9.41 -4.92 8.58
CA GLU A 25 -9.54 -6.33 8.93
C GLU A 25 -9.45 -7.22 7.68
N GLN A 26 -9.30 -8.52 7.89
CA GLN A 26 -9.28 -9.49 6.79
C GLN A 26 -10.52 -9.38 5.90
N GLY A 27 -10.32 -9.29 4.59
CA GLY A 27 -11.39 -9.12 3.60
C GLY A 27 -11.86 -7.67 3.41
N GLU A 28 -11.30 -6.72 4.16
CA GLU A 28 -11.55 -5.30 3.98
C GLU A 28 -10.47 -4.64 3.11
N PHE A 29 -10.80 -3.47 2.59
CA PHE A 29 -9.83 -2.61 1.91
C PHE A 29 -9.91 -1.17 2.41
N ILE A 30 -8.82 -0.44 2.22
CA ILE A 30 -8.76 1.00 2.38
C ILE A 30 -8.17 1.62 1.12
N ILE A 31 -8.75 2.74 0.71
CA ILE A 31 -8.19 3.61 -0.33
C ILE A 31 -7.48 4.76 0.37
N VAL A 32 -6.21 4.96 0.02
CA VAL A 32 -5.46 6.14 0.44
C VAL A 32 -5.45 7.14 -0.71
N PRO A 33 -6.10 8.31 -0.54
CA PRO A 33 -6.10 9.32 -1.58
C PRO A 33 -4.69 9.86 -1.86
N ARG A 34 -4.48 10.27 -3.11
CA ARG A 34 -3.25 10.91 -3.58
C ARG A 34 -2.76 11.97 -2.61
N GLY A 35 -1.49 11.85 -2.20
CA GLY A 35 -0.80 12.86 -1.39
C GLY A 35 -1.17 12.84 0.09
N VAL A 36 -1.98 11.87 0.53
CA VAL A 36 -2.24 11.63 1.95
C VAL A 36 -1.08 10.84 2.55
N GLU A 37 -0.40 11.45 3.50
CA GLU A 37 0.63 10.77 4.28
C GLU A 37 0.00 9.70 5.17
N HIS A 38 0.54 8.49 5.06
CA HIS A 38 0.00 7.32 5.73
C HIS A 38 1.13 6.35 6.09
N ARG A 39 0.89 5.49 7.08
CA ARG A 39 1.83 4.46 7.54
C ARG A 39 1.07 3.18 7.90
N PRO A 40 1.17 2.10 7.10
CA PRO A 40 0.62 0.80 7.48
C PRO A 40 1.47 0.18 8.59
N VAL A 41 0.83 -0.20 9.69
CA VAL A 41 1.46 -0.82 10.87
C VAL A 41 0.76 -2.13 11.20
N ALA A 42 1.51 -3.24 11.23
CA ALA A 42 1.00 -4.54 11.59
C ALA A 42 1.77 -5.10 12.80
N ASP A 43 1.05 -5.36 13.91
CA ASP A 43 1.64 -5.95 15.13
C ASP A 43 1.93 -7.45 14.97
N GLN A 44 1.25 -8.09 14.02
CA GLN A 44 1.38 -9.49 13.62
C GLN A 44 1.47 -9.55 12.10
N GLU A 45 1.85 -10.71 11.53
CA GLU A 45 1.92 -10.88 10.07
C GLU A 45 0.57 -10.59 9.41
N ALA A 46 0.60 -9.77 8.35
CA ALA A 46 -0.55 -9.47 7.50
C ALA A 46 -0.15 -9.62 6.03
N GLU A 47 -1.02 -10.26 5.26
CA GLU A 47 -0.88 -10.36 3.80
C GLU A 47 -1.80 -9.35 3.15
N VAL A 48 -1.22 -8.46 2.35
CA VAL A 48 -1.94 -7.35 1.73
C VAL A 48 -1.69 -7.35 0.22
N MET A 49 -2.76 -7.19 -0.54
CA MET A 49 -2.69 -6.89 -1.97
C MET A 49 -2.70 -5.37 -2.14
N LEU A 50 -1.63 -4.83 -2.70
CA LEU A 50 -1.47 -3.41 -3.00
C LEU A 50 -1.77 -3.16 -4.48
N PHE A 51 -2.67 -2.22 -4.75
CA PHE A 51 -2.87 -1.64 -6.06
C PHE A 51 -2.29 -0.23 -6.01
N GLU A 52 -1.16 -0.03 -6.69
CA GLU A 52 -0.49 1.26 -6.77
C GLU A 52 -0.29 1.68 -8.23
N PRO A 53 -0.20 3.01 -8.50
CA PRO A 53 0.22 3.53 -9.79
C PRO A 53 1.47 2.83 -10.32
N ALA A 54 1.44 2.48 -11.61
CA ALA A 54 2.55 1.90 -12.37
C ALA A 54 3.89 2.66 -12.31
N THR A 55 3.84 3.91 -11.86
CA THR A 55 4.98 4.83 -11.80
C THR A 55 5.65 4.88 -10.43
N THR A 56 5.07 4.23 -9.41
CA THR A 56 5.66 4.15 -8.08
C THR A 56 6.65 3.00 -8.03
N LEU A 57 7.90 3.31 -7.70
CA LEU A 57 8.94 2.30 -7.51
C LEU A 57 8.62 1.47 -6.26
N ASN A 58 8.23 0.21 -6.47
CA ASN A 58 7.87 -0.76 -5.44
C ASN A 58 8.97 -0.99 -4.36
N THR A 59 10.21 -0.56 -4.62
CA THR A 59 11.39 -0.75 -3.76
C THR A 59 11.87 0.53 -3.04
N GLY A 60 11.11 1.62 -3.09
CA GLY A 60 11.56 2.91 -2.52
C GLY A 60 12.76 3.48 -3.29
N THR A 61 13.94 3.56 -2.66
CA THR A 61 15.19 4.09 -3.27
C THR A 61 16.15 3.00 -3.75
N VAL A 62 15.89 1.73 -3.44
CA VAL A 62 16.82 0.64 -3.76
C VAL A 62 16.52 0.10 -5.16
N ARG A 63 17.40 0.41 -6.11
CA ARG A 63 17.34 -0.17 -7.46
C ARG A 63 17.97 -1.56 -7.45
N ASN A 64 17.22 -2.57 -7.88
CA ASN A 64 17.70 -3.93 -8.07
C ASN A 64 17.19 -4.51 -9.40
N GLU A 65 17.61 -5.73 -9.73
CA GLU A 65 17.28 -6.41 -10.99
C GLU A 65 15.77 -6.63 -11.21
N ARG A 66 14.93 -6.47 -10.18
CA ARG A 66 13.47 -6.58 -10.26
C ARG A 66 12.75 -5.23 -10.37
N THR A 67 13.50 -4.13 -10.47
CA THR A 67 12.94 -2.79 -10.59
C THR A 67 12.44 -2.56 -12.02
N VAL A 68 11.12 -2.48 -12.20
CA VAL A 68 10.50 -2.15 -13.49
C VAL A 68 10.06 -0.68 -13.48
N GLU A 69 10.78 0.18 -14.21
CA GLU A 69 10.54 1.63 -14.22
C GLU A 69 9.35 2.08 -15.09
N ARG A 70 8.87 1.18 -15.95
CA ARG A 70 7.78 1.47 -16.89
C ARG A 70 6.95 0.21 -17.09
N LEU A 71 5.81 0.12 -16.41
CA LEU A 71 4.83 -0.93 -16.69
C LEU A 71 4.17 -0.64 -18.04
N GLU A 72 4.12 -1.66 -18.90
CA GLU A 72 3.37 -1.57 -20.15
C GLU A 72 1.88 -1.46 -19.84
N ARG A 73 1.21 -0.53 -20.53
CA ARG A 73 -0.21 -0.28 -20.37
C ARG A 73 -0.97 -1.38 -21.12
N ILE A 74 -1.88 -2.07 -20.42
CA ILE A 74 -2.87 -2.97 -21.01
C ILE A 74 -3.98 -2.11 -21.64
#